data_AF-A0A497NZA6-F1
#
_entry.id   AF-A0A497NZA6-F1
#
_cell.length_a   1.000
_cell.length_b   1.000
_cell.length_c   1.000
_cell.angle_alpha   90.00
_cell.angle_beta   90.00
_cell.angle_gamma   90.00
#
_symmetry.space_group_name_H-M   'P 1'
#
loop_
_entity.id
_entity.type
_entity.pdbx_description
1 polymer ?
#
loop_
_entity_poly.entity_id
_entity_poly.type
_entity_poly.pdbx_seq_one_letter_code
_entity_poly.pdbx_strand_id
1 'polypeptide(L)'
;MASLRIMRITIFEDGFAENLNPLALTRPVFALRCGTRLLYEKVLDRYPDAYASFFMRGWLAEVYLEKFSGHGRIKAINDLNWLRGDDHLIVNGRWLFEESLVESEEVVAVKNETIVYAYLKEDTLNEGLRKVKNLMELLDWAKMEVGVKRLD
;
A
#
# COMPACT_ATOMS: atom_id res chain seq x y z
N MET A 1 -5.31 -12.00 -20.41
CA MET A 1 -6.11 -11.18 -19.48
C MET A 1 -5.64 -9.74 -19.64
N ALA A 2 -6.54 -8.78 -19.84
CA ALA A 2 -6.15 -7.38 -19.79
C ALA A 2 -5.69 -7.08 -18.36
N SER A 3 -4.45 -6.63 -18.18
CA SER A 3 -3.96 -6.21 -16.87
C SER A 3 -4.72 -4.95 -16.45
N LEU A 4 -5.13 -4.91 -15.18
CA LEU A 4 -5.83 -3.78 -14.60
C LEU A 4 -4.91 -2.55 -14.67
N ARG A 5 -5.39 -1.46 -15.26
CA ARG A 5 -4.60 -0.23 -15.39
C ARG A 5 -4.61 0.54 -14.08
N ILE A 6 -3.75 0.16 -13.15
CA ILE A 6 -3.54 0.88 -11.90
C ILE A 6 -2.61 2.08 -12.14
N MET A 7 -3.06 3.29 -11.81
CA MET A 7 -2.28 4.52 -11.97
C MET A 7 -1.64 5.00 -10.67
N ARG A 8 -2.22 4.68 -9.51
CA ARG A 8 -1.66 4.99 -8.19
C ARG A 8 -1.63 3.79 -7.26
N ILE A 9 -0.48 3.62 -6.61
CA ILE A 9 -0.23 2.55 -5.65
C ILE A 9 0.18 3.18 -4.31
N THR A 10 -0.30 2.62 -3.21
CA THR A 10 0.16 3.00 -1.87
C THR A 10 0.68 1.75 -1.20
N ILE A 11 1.97 1.71 -0.82
CA ILE A 11 2.53 0.56 -0.12
C ILE A 11 2.70 0.93 1.35
N PHE A 12 2.07 0.16 2.24
CA PHE A 12 2.04 0.50 3.65
C PHE A 12 2.71 -0.56 4.52
N GLU A 13 3.26 -0.13 5.65
CA GLU A 13 3.73 -0.99 6.71
C GLU A 13 2.66 -1.05 7.81
N ASP A 14 2.34 -2.25 8.27
CA ASP A 14 1.38 -2.47 9.33
C ASP A 14 2.05 -2.72 10.70
N GLY A 15 1.22 -2.93 11.73
CA GLY A 15 1.69 -3.15 13.10
C GLY A 15 2.51 -4.44 13.31
N PHE A 16 2.59 -5.34 12.33
CA PHE A 16 3.36 -6.58 12.45
C PHE A 16 4.81 -6.46 11.96
N ALA A 17 5.27 -5.25 11.64
CA ALA A 17 6.67 -5.00 11.28
C ALA A 17 7.68 -5.50 12.32
N GLU A 18 7.33 -5.41 13.61
CA GLU A 18 8.21 -5.81 14.72
C GLU A 18 8.50 -7.32 14.73
N ASN A 19 7.61 -8.14 14.18
CA ASN A 19 7.82 -9.59 14.04
C ASN A 19 8.98 -9.94 13.10
N LEU A 20 9.47 -8.98 12.32
CA LEU A 20 10.60 -9.12 11.41
C LEU A 20 11.86 -8.43 11.93
N ASN A 21 11.87 -7.99 13.20
CA ASN A 21 13.09 -7.52 13.82
C ASN A 21 14.11 -8.67 13.95
N PRO A 22 15.42 -8.39 13.78
CA PRO A 22 16.03 -7.06 13.61
C PRO A 22 16.01 -6.52 12.17
N LEU A 23 15.52 -7.29 11.19
CA LEU A 23 15.59 -6.92 9.77
C LEU A 23 14.80 -5.64 9.46
N ALA A 24 13.61 -5.50 10.08
CA ALA A 24 12.74 -4.34 9.92
C ALA A 24 13.02 -3.21 10.93
N LEU A 25 14.10 -3.28 11.71
CA LEU A 25 14.35 -2.27 12.75
C LEU A 25 14.67 -0.89 12.16
N THR A 26 15.52 -0.85 11.13
CA THR A 26 16.04 0.40 10.53
C THR A 26 15.46 0.71 9.16
N ARG A 27 14.42 -0.02 8.74
CA ARG A 27 13.77 0.13 7.44
C ARG A 27 12.35 -0.44 7.47
N PRO A 28 11.44 0.09 6.64
CA PRO A 28 10.11 -0.48 6.54
C PRO A 28 10.15 -1.90 5.98
N VAL A 29 9.17 -2.74 6.34
CA VAL A 29 9.14 -4.14 5.86
C VAL A 29 9.18 -4.23 4.33
N PHE A 30 8.48 -3.35 3.62
CA PHE A 30 8.48 -3.38 2.16
C PHE A 30 9.86 -3.09 1.53
N ALA A 31 10.81 -2.56 2.29
CA ALA A 31 12.21 -2.38 1.88
C ALA A 31 13.13 -3.53 2.33
N LEU A 32 12.56 -4.65 2.77
CA LEU A 32 13.28 -5.91 2.91
C LEU A 32 13.49 -6.54 1.53
N ARG A 33 14.63 -7.23 1.39
CA ARG A 33 14.99 -7.95 0.16
C ARG A 33 14.40 -9.35 0.21
N CYS A 34 13.74 -9.77 -0.87
CA CYS A 34 13.19 -11.11 -1.03
C CYS A 34 13.60 -11.65 -2.41
N GLY A 35 14.66 -12.45 -2.42
CA GLY A 35 15.38 -12.81 -3.64
C GLY A 35 16.22 -11.62 -4.14
N THR A 36 16.14 -11.32 -5.44
CA THR A 36 16.93 -10.27 -6.08
C THR A 36 16.38 -8.86 -5.87
N ARG A 37 15.09 -8.74 -5.54
CA ARG A 37 14.32 -7.49 -5.42
C ARG A 37 13.92 -7.16 -3.99
N LEU A 38 13.63 -5.89 -3.73
CA LEU A 38 12.90 -5.43 -2.56
C LEU A 38 11.41 -5.79 -2.69
N LEU A 39 10.69 -5.91 -1.58
CA LEU A 39 9.27 -6.26 -1.61
C LEU A 39 8.45 -5.21 -2.36
N TYR A 40 8.69 -3.90 -2.13
CA TYR A 40 7.96 -2.86 -2.87
C TYR A 40 8.26 -2.90 -4.39
N GLU A 41 9.48 -3.28 -4.79
CA GLU A 41 9.85 -3.37 -6.21
C GLU A 41 9.01 -4.44 -6.92
N LYS A 42 8.70 -5.56 -6.25
CA LYS A 42 7.86 -6.62 -6.83
C LYS A 42 6.46 -6.13 -7.20
N VAL A 43 5.90 -5.19 -6.43
CA VAL A 43 4.61 -4.55 -6.73
C VAL A 43 4.77 -3.61 -7.92
N LEU A 44 5.76 -2.71 -7.85
CA LEU A 44 5.96 -1.66 -8.85
C LEU A 44 6.38 -2.21 -10.21
N ASP A 45 7.10 -3.33 -10.26
CA ASP A 45 7.50 -4.02 -11.50
C ASP A 45 6.28 -4.53 -12.28
N ARG A 46 5.12 -4.75 -11.64
CA ARG A 46 3.89 -5.21 -12.31
C ARG A 46 3.04 -4.09 -12.87
N TYR A 47 3.21 -2.89 -12.34
CA TYR A 47 2.52 -1.70 -12.79
C TYR A 47 3.54 -0.62 -13.17
N PRO A 48 4.31 -0.77 -14.26
CA PRO A 48 5.46 0.09 -14.56
C PRO A 48 5.11 1.58 -14.67
N ASP A 49 3.89 1.89 -15.11
CA ASP A 49 3.41 3.26 -15.31
C ASP A 49 2.80 3.89 -14.05
N ALA A 50 2.64 3.12 -12.97
CA ALA A 50 2.02 3.61 -11.74
C ALA A 50 2.99 4.48 -10.93
N TYR A 51 2.46 5.60 -10.44
CA TYR A 51 3.08 6.35 -9.35
C TYR A 51 2.73 5.71 -8.01
N ALA A 52 3.58 5.92 -7.01
CA ALA A 52 3.39 5.30 -5.72
C ALA A 52 3.64 6.23 -4.53
N SER A 53 3.07 5.87 -3.40
CA SER A 53 3.41 6.42 -2.09
C SER A 53 3.78 5.33 -1.10
N PHE A 54 4.44 5.73 -0.02
CA PHE A 54 4.72 4.84 1.10
C PHE A 54 4.08 5.34 2.40
N PHE A 55 3.57 4.40 3.19
CA PHE A 55 3.15 4.63 4.57
C PHE A 55 3.95 3.74 5.51
N MET A 56 4.64 4.33 6.48
CA MET A 56 5.54 3.63 7.39
C MET A 56 5.65 4.30 8.75
N ARG A 57 6.36 3.65 9.68
CA ARG A 57 6.70 4.22 10.99
C ARG A 57 7.36 5.59 10.85
N GLY A 58 6.88 6.57 11.64
CA GLY A 58 7.20 7.99 11.45
C GLY A 58 8.68 8.33 11.49
N TRP A 59 9.47 7.67 12.34
CA TRP A 59 10.92 7.92 12.46
C TRP A 59 11.73 7.49 11.22
N LEU A 60 11.15 6.70 10.31
CA LEU A 60 11.78 6.34 9.03
C LEU A 60 11.40 7.30 7.91
N ALA A 61 10.35 8.10 8.09
CA ALA A 61 9.74 8.89 7.02
C ALA A 61 10.69 9.96 6.48
N GLU A 62 11.42 10.66 7.36
CA GLU A 62 12.36 11.73 6.94
C GLU A 62 13.46 11.19 6.02
N VAL A 63 14.09 10.07 6.40
CA VAL A 63 15.12 9.41 5.58
C VAL A 63 14.55 8.98 4.23
N TYR A 64 13.31 8.49 4.19
CA TYR A 64 12.66 8.08 2.95
C TYR A 64 12.22 9.27 2.09
N LEU A 65 11.80 10.38 2.70
CA LEU A 65 11.52 11.62 2.00
C LEU A 65 12.77 12.12 1.29
N GLU A 66 13.91 12.20 1.98
CA GLU A 66 15.19 12.61 1.39
C GLU A 66 15.63 11.64 0.28
N LYS A 67 15.54 10.33 0.54
CA LYS A 67 15.91 9.30 -0.43
C LYS A 67 15.14 9.39 -1.75
N PHE A 68 13.89 9.84 -1.71
CA PHE A 68 13.02 9.91 -2.87
C PHE A 68 12.68 11.34 -3.33
N SER A 69 13.21 12.38 -2.67
CA SER A 69 13.05 13.78 -3.06
C SER A 69 13.94 14.10 -4.26
N GLY A 70 13.36 14.12 -5.46
CA GLY A 70 14.09 14.47 -6.67
C GLY A 70 13.33 14.02 -7.90
N HIS A 71 13.47 12.75 -8.26
CA HIS A 71 12.82 12.17 -9.43
C HIS A 71 12.58 10.67 -9.20
N GLY A 72 11.46 10.16 -9.69
CA GLY A 72 11.10 8.74 -9.52
C GLY A 72 9.60 8.51 -9.41
N ARG A 73 9.25 7.24 -9.21
CA ARG A 73 7.86 6.78 -9.11
C ARG A 73 7.25 7.01 -7.73
N ILE A 74 8.08 7.14 -6.69
CA ILE A 74 7.61 7.43 -5.33
C ILE A 74 7.39 8.93 -5.21
N LYS A 75 6.15 9.34 -4.93
CA LYS A 75 5.70 10.73 -4.95
C LYS A 75 5.31 11.27 -3.57
N ALA A 76 5.00 10.40 -2.63
CA ALA A 76 4.57 10.78 -1.29
C ALA A 76 5.04 9.77 -0.25
N ILE A 77 5.34 10.27 0.96
CA ILE A 77 5.69 9.47 2.13
C ILE A 77 4.81 9.95 3.29
N ASN A 78 4.05 9.04 3.91
CA ASN A 78 3.16 9.34 5.04
C ASN A 78 2.20 10.53 4.79
N ASP A 79 1.77 10.76 3.56
CA ASP A 79 0.86 11.84 3.19
C ASP A 79 -0.49 11.28 2.71
N LEU A 80 -1.53 11.42 3.53
CA LEU A 80 -2.89 10.98 3.20
C LEU A 80 -3.49 11.73 2.01
N ASN A 81 -3.02 12.94 1.71
CA ASN A 81 -3.54 13.68 0.55
C ASN A 81 -3.17 13.02 -0.77
N TRP A 82 -2.14 12.15 -0.79
CA TRP A 82 -1.81 11.29 -1.93
C TRP A 82 -3.01 10.46 -2.41
N LEU A 83 -3.86 10.02 -1.47
CA LEU A 83 -5.01 9.16 -1.74
C LEU A 83 -6.20 9.90 -2.39
N ARG A 84 -6.05 11.19 -2.69
CA ARG A 84 -7.09 12.00 -3.34
C ARG A 84 -6.89 12.05 -4.86
N GLY A 85 -7.99 12.14 -5.59
CA GLY A 85 -8.00 12.46 -7.03
C GLY A 85 -7.67 11.31 -7.96
N ASP A 86 -7.72 10.06 -7.49
CA ASP A 86 -7.56 8.85 -8.31
C ASP A 86 -7.95 7.58 -7.53
N ASP A 87 -8.16 6.48 -8.25
CA ASP A 87 -8.29 5.14 -7.69
C ASP A 87 -6.94 4.66 -7.15
N HIS A 88 -6.95 3.87 -6.08
CA HIS A 88 -5.72 3.37 -5.45
C HIS A 88 -5.74 1.87 -5.23
N LEU A 89 -4.63 1.22 -5.63
CA LEU A 89 -4.23 -0.06 -5.09
C LEU A 89 -3.36 0.17 -3.85
N ILE A 90 -3.90 -0.15 -2.68
CA ILE A 90 -3.22 -0.02 -1.38
C ILE A 90 -2.71 -1.39 -0.94
N VAL A 91 -1.41 -1.58 -0.84
CA VAL A 91 -0.75 -2.89 -0.68
C VAL A 91 -0.01 -2.98 0.64
N ASN A 92 -0.27 -4.04 1.41
CA ASN A 92 0.51 -4.33 2.60
C ASN A 92 1.93 -4.73 2.22
N GLY A 93 2.91 -4.02 2.76
CA GLY A 93 4.32 -4.18 2.48
C GLY A 93 4.93 -5.51 2.90
N ARG A 94 4.22 -6.31 3.72
CA ARG A 94 4.61 -7.67 4.09
C ARG A 94 4.22 -8.71 3.04
N TRP A 95 3.32 -8.38 2.12
CA TRP A 95 2.79 -9.34 1.17
C TRP A 95 3.82 -9.64 0.07
N LEU A 96 4.05 -10.94 -0.17
CA LEU A 96 4.70 -11.41 -1.39
C LEU A 96 3.71 -11.25 -2.55
N PHE A 97 3.75 -10.06 -3.17
CA PHE A 97 2.77 -9.62 -4.15
C PHE A 97 2.51 -10.62 -5.28
N GLU A 98 1.23 -10.87 -5.55
CA GLU A 98 0.73 -11.71 -6.63
C GLU A 98 -0.40 -10.97 -7.37
N GLU A 99 -0.08 -10.45 -8.56
CA GLU A 99 -0.97 -9.61 -9.37
C GLU A 99 -2.30 -10.30 -9.71
N SER A 100 -2.30 -11.62 -9.91
CA SER A 100 -3.51 -12.39 -10.24
C SER A 100 -4.54 -12.44 -9.12
N LEU A 101 -4.18 -12.04 -7.89
CA LEU A 101 -5.13 -11.94 -6.77
C LEU A 101 -5.81 -10.56 -6.69
N VAL A 102 -5.32 -9.57 -7.44
CA VAL A 102 -5.85 -8.20 -7.47
C VAL A 102 -7.09 -8.15 -8.35
N GLU A 103 -8.21 -7.73 -7.76
CA GLU A 103 -9.48 -7.58 -8.46
C GLU A 103 -9.59 -6.23 -9.15
N SER A 104 -10.45 -6.16 -10.18
CA SER A 104 -10.80 -4.90 -10.86
C SER A 104 -11.85 -4.08 -10.15
N GLU A 105 -12.64 -4.71 -9.28
CA GLU A 105 -13.68 -4.06 -8.49
C GLU A 105 -13.19 -3.72 -7.09
N GLU A 106 -13.87 -2.76 -6.45
CA GLU A 106 -13.50 -2.33 -5.10
C GLU A 106 -13.59 -3.47 -4.10
N VAL A 107 -12.51 -3.67 -3.36
CA VAL A 107 -12.38 -4.77 -2.42
C VAL A 107 -11.33 -4.48 -1.37
N VAL A 108 -11.57 -4.96 -0.15
CA VAL A 108 -10.53 -5.14 0.87
C VAL A 108 -10.22 -6.63 0.97
N ALA A 109 -9.01 -7.03 0.56
CA ALA A 109 -8.58 -8.41 0.64
C ALA A 109 -7.86 -8.69 1.97
N VAL A 110 -8.26 -9.75 2.67
CA VAL A 110 -7.74 -10.11 3.99
C VAL A 110 -7.24 -11.55 4.03
N LYS A 111 -6.18 -11.79 4.81
CA LYS A 111 -5.68 -13.13 5.18
C LYS A 111 -5.49 -13.18 6.69
N ASN A 112 -6.13 -14.12 7.37
CA ASN A 112 -6.12 -14.23 8.84
C ASN A 112 -6.41 -12.88 9.52
N GLU A 113 -7.49 -12.21 9.09
CA GLU A 113 -7.90 -10.86 9.52
C GLU A 113 -6.94 -9.69 9.20
N THR A 114 -5.74 -9.97 8.70
CA THR A 114 -4.81 -8.95 8.23
C THR A 114 -5.20 -8.49 6.83
N ILE A 115 -5.30 -7.18 6.61
CA ILE A 115 -5.45 -6.59 5.28
C ILE A 115 -4.18 -6.83 4.47
N VAL A 116 -4.34 -7.49 3.32
CA VAL A 116 -3.27 -7.81 2.36
C VAL A 116 -3.19 -6.74 1.29
N TYR A 117 -4.34 -6.34 0.75
CA TYR A 117 -4.46 -5.16 -0.10
C TYR A 117 -5.89 -4.60 -0.03
N ALA A 118 -6.06 -3.38 -0.51
CA ALA A 118 -7.36 -2.81 -0.88
C ALA A 118 -7.27 -2.19 -2.27
N TYR A 119 -8.28 -2.41 -3.11
CA TYR A 119 -8.50 -1.59 -4.29
C TYR A 119 -9.70 -0.71 -3.99
N LEU A 120 -9.49 0.61 -3.98
CA LEU A 120 -10.52 1.60 -3.62
C LEU A 120 -10.61 2.64 -4.73
N LYS A 121 -11.85 2.96 -5.13
CA LYS A 121 -12.13 4.00 -6.12
C LYS A 121 -12.07 5.38 -5.48
N GLU A 122 -11.88 6.39 -6.32
CA GLU A 122 -11.76 7.79 -5.89
C GLU A 122 -12.91 8.23 -4.97
N ASP A 123 -14.15 7.88 -5.29
CA ASP A 123 -15.33 8.30 -4.51
C ASP A 123 -15.30 7.73 -3.08
N THR A 124 -15.00 6.44 -2.94
CA THR A 124 -14.85 5.76 -1.64
C THR A 124 -13.71 6.35 -0.83
N LEU A 125 -12.57 6.63 -1.47
CA LEU A 125 -11.43 7.29 -0.82
C LEU A 125 -11.81 8.69 -0.32
N ASN A 126 -12.48 9.49 -1.16
CA ASN A 126 -12.91 10.83 -0.80
C ASN A 126 -13.89 10.83 0.37
N GLU A 127 -14.79 9.85 0.45
CA GLU A 127 -15.68 9.68 1.60
C GLU A 127 -14.92 9.27 2.86
N GLY A 128 -14.09 8.23 2.79
CA GLY A 128 -13.33 7.73 3.93
C GLY A 128 -12.40 8.78 4.52
N LEU A 129 -11.69 9.53 3.66
CA LEU A 129 -10.77 10.60 4.05
C LEU A 129 -11.46 11.79 4.76
N ARG A 130 -12.80 11.91 4.73
CA ARG A 130 -13.53 12.89 5.54
C ARG A 130 -13.83 12.38 6.95
N LYS A 131 -13.81 11.06 7.16
CA LYS A 131 -14.21 10.39 8.41
C LYS A 131 -13.01 10.00 9.29
N VAL A 132 -11.84 9.79 8.68
CA VAL A 132 -10.67 9.18 9.34
C VAL A 132 -9.45 10.10 9.36
N LYS A 133 -8.48 9.79 10.23
CA LYS A 133 -7.28 10.62 10.44
C LYS A 133 -5.98 9.98 9.93
N ASN A 134 -5.98 8.68 9.68
CA ASN A 134 -4.80 7.94 9.24
C ASN A 134 -5.17 6.78 8.30
N LEU A 135 -4.16 6.17 7.69
CA LEU A 135 -4.35 5.12 6.69
C LEU A 135 -4.98 3.85 7.30
N MET A 136 -4.61 3.49 8.52
CA MET A 136 -5.15 2.27 9.15
C MET A 136 -6.64 2.43 9.44
N GLU A 137 -7.05 3.57 10.00
CA GLU A 137 -8.47 3.91 10.18
C GLU A 137 -9.22 3.92 8.84
N LEU A 138 -8.60 4.42 7.76
CA LEU A 138 -9.20 4.41 6.42
C LEU A 138 -9.44 2.98 5.92
N LEU A 139 -8.46 2.09 6.08
CA LEU A 139 -8.57 0.70 5.62
C LEU A 139 -9.57 -0.09 6.46
N ASP A 140 -9.62 0.15 7.77
CA ASP A 140 -10.61 -0.45 8.67
C ASP A 140 -12.02 0.04 8.34
N TRP A 141 -12.20 1.34 8.08
CA TRP A 141 -13.46 1.89 7.59
C TRP A 141 -13.86 1.27 6.24
N ALA A 142 -12.95 1.22 5.27
CA ALA A 142 -13.23 0.64 3.95
C ALA A 142 -13.63 -0.83 4.05
N LYS A 143 -13.03 -1.61 4.95
CA LYS A 143 -13.39 -3.02 5.22
C LYS A 143 -14.87 -3.18 5.63
N MET A 144 -15.50 -2.14 6.20
CA MET A 144 -16.92 -2.13 6.57
C MET A 144 -17.85 -1.67 5.45
N GLU A 145 -17.33 -0.97 4.45
CA GLU A 145 -18.14 -0.26 3.44
C GLU A 145 -18.11 -0.94 2.07
N VAL A 146 -16.98 -1.55 1.71
CA VAL A 146 -16.81 -2.28 0.44
C VAL A 146 -16.75 -3.79 0.65
N GLY A 147 -16.74 -4.55 -0.44
CA GLY A 147 -16.62 -6.01 -0.39
C GLY A 147 -15.34 -6.47 0.30
N VAL A 148 -15.43 -7.55 1.10
CA VAL A 148 -14.26 -8.17 1.75
C VAL A 148 -13.97 -9.52 1.08
N LYS A 149 -12.78 -9.66 0.52
CA LYS A 149 -12.29 -10.92 -0.06
C LYS A 149 -11.36 -11.61 0.93
N ARG A 150 -11.67 -12.85 1.31
CA ARG A 150 -10.75 -13.67 2.12
C ARG A 150 -9.82 -14.43 1.18
N LEU A 151 -8.52 -14.32 1.43
CA LEU A 151 -7.47 -15.05 0.72
C LEU A 151 -7.04 -16.27 1.55
N ASP A 152 -6.85 -17.41 0.88
CA ASP A 152 -6.35 -18.66 1.47
C ASP A 152 -4.85 -18.57 1.82
#